data_AF-A0A091QCF6-F1
#
_entry.id   AF-A0A091QCF6-F1
#
_cell.length_a   1.000
_cell.length_b   1.000
_cell.length_c   1.000
_cell.angle_alpha   90.00
_cell.angle_beta   90.00
_cell.angle_gamma   90.00
#
_symmetry.space_group_name_H-M   'P 1'
#
loop_
_entity.id
_entity.type
_entity.pdbx_description
1 polymer ?
#
loop_
_entity_poly.entity_id
_entity_poly.type
_entity_poly.pdbx_seq_one_letter_code
_entity_poly.pdbx_strand_id
1 'polypeptide(L)'
;QLYYQVLNFAMIVSSALMIWKGLIVITGSESPIVVVLSGSMEPAFHRGDLLFLTNFHDDPIRAGEIVVFKVEGRDIPIVHRVIKIHEKENGNIKFLTKGDNNEVDDRGLYKERQNWLEKKD
;
A
#
# COMPACT_ATOMS: atom_id res chain seq x y z
N GLN A 1 -25.53 2.13 -37.42
CA GLN A 1 -25.81 2.71 -36.09
C GLN A 1 -25.22 1.87 -34.96
N LEU A 2 -25.47 0.54 -34.94
CA LEU A 2 -24.89 -0.37 -33.96
C LEU A 2 -23.34 -0.35 -33.90
N TYR A 3 -22.65 -0.34 -35.05
CA TYR A 3 -21.18 -0.27 -35.10
C TYR A 3 -20.60 0.95 -34.35
N TYR A 4 -21.18 2.14 -34.56
CA TYR A 4 -20.74 3.35 -33.87
C TYR A 4 -20.99 3.29 -32.35
N GLN A 5 -22.08 2.66 -31.93
CA GLN A 5 -22.37 2.46 -30.50
C GLN A 5 -21.34 1.52 -29.86
N VAL A 6 -21.01 0.41 -30.54
CA VAL A 6 -19.98 -0.53 -30.08
C VAL A 6 -18.62 0.16 -30.03
N LEU A 7 -18.26 0.95 -31.05
CA LEU A 7 -16.99 1.68 -31.08
C LEU A 7 -16.90 2.71 -29.94
N ASN A 8 -17.95 3.51 -29.72
CA ASN A 8 -17.99 4.48 -28.62
C ASN A 8 -17.85 3.80 -27.26
N PHE A 9 -18.55 2.69 -27.05
CA PHE A 9 -18.44 1.91 -25.82
C PHE A 9 -17.00 1.38 -25.64
N ALA A 10 -16.41 0.81 -26.68
CA ALA A 10 -15.03 0.32 -26.64
C ALA A 10 -14.03 1.45 -26.34
N MET A 11 -14.22 2.65 -26.91
CA MET A 11 -13.38 3.81 -26.62
C MET A 11 -13.49 4.27 -25.16
N ILE A 12 -14.69 4.29 -24.58
CA ILE A 12 -14.90 4.66 -23.17
C ILE A 12 -14.23 3.64 -22.23
N VAL A 13 -14.40 2.35 -22.50
CA VAL A 13 -13.76 1.30 -21.69
C VAL A 13 -12.24 1.37 -21.83
N SER A 14 -11.73 1.54 -23.05
CA SER A 14 -10.29 1.67 -23.30
C SER A 14 -9.69 2.89 -22.59
N SER A 15 -10.33 4.06 -22.67
CA SER A 15 -9.83 5.27 -22.00
C SER A 15 -9.80 5.12 -20.48
N ALA A 16 -10.83 4.50 -19.88
CA ALA A 16 -10.85 4.20 -18.45
C ALA A 16 -9.69 3.27 -18.03
N LEU A 17 -9.44 2.21 -18.81
CA LEU A 17 -8.32 1.30 -18.57
C LEU A 17 -6.96 1.98 -18.75
N MET A 18 -6.83 2.86 -19.75
CA MET A 18 -5.61 3.66 -19.98
C MET A 18 -5.32 4.61 -18.82
N ILE A 19 -6.35 5.27 -18.27
CA ILE A 19 -6.21 6.13 -17.09
C ILE A 19 -5.72 5.30 -15.90
N TRP A 20 -6.34 4.14 -15.65
CA TRP A 20 -5.95 3.25 -14.56
C TRP A 20 -4.50 2.76 -14.69
N LYS A 21 -4.10 2.30 -15.88
CA LYS A 21 -2.72 1.88 -16.15
C LYS A 21 -1.73 3.06 -16.08
N GLY A 22 -2.13 4.24 -16.53
CA GLY A 22 -1.35 5.46 -16.39
C GLY A 22 -1.06 5.79 -14.93
N LEU A 23 -2.07 5.68 -14.05
CA LEU A 23 -1.89 5.88 -12.62
C LEU A 23 -0.90 4.88 -12.02
N ILE A 24 -1.02 3.59 -12.35
CA ILE A 24 -0.08 2.55 -11.89
C ILE A 24 1.37 2.91 -12.27
N VAL A 25 1.59 3.36 -13.50
CA VAL A 25 2.93 3.71 -13.98
C VAL A 25 3.46 4.98 -13.30
N ILE A 26 2.62 6.00 -13.12
CA ILE A 26 3.02 7.27 -12.50
C ILE A 26 3.36 7.09 -11.02
N THR A 27 2.56 6.33 -10.28
CA THR A 27 2.75 6.15 -8.84
C THR A 27 3.78 5.06 -8.50
N GLY A 28 4.13 4.20 -9.46
CA GLY A 28 4.97 3.02 -9.22
C GLY A 28 4.29 1.96 -8.34
N SER A 29 2.99 2.10 -8.06
CA SER A 29 2.21 1.19 -7.21
C SER A 29 1.26 0.36 -8.06
N GLU A 30 1.19 -0.95 -7.78
CA GLU A 30 0.20 -1.84 -8.41
C GLU A 30 -1.24 -1.46 -8.04
N SER A 31 -1.41 -0.81 -6.90
CA SER A 31 -2.69 -0.34 -6.37
C SER A 31 -2.57 1.12 -5.96
N PRO A 32 -2.71 2.08 -6.90
CA PRO A 32 -2.53 3.50 -6.63
C PRO A 32 -3.60 4.07 -5.69
N ILE A 33 -4.75 3.40 -5.55
CA ILE A 33 -5.85 3.80 -4.69
C ILE A 33 -6.30 2.58 -3.89
N VAL A 34 -6.32 2.72 -2.56
CA VAL A 34 -6.82 1.69 -1.63
C VAL A 34 -7.82 2.29 -0.65
N VAL A 35 -8.65 1.45 -0.04
CA VAL A 35 -9.64 1.88 0.96
C VAL A 35 -9.31 1.29 2.34
N VAL A 36 -9.50 2.09 3.38
CA VAL A 36 -9.30 1.65 4.76
C VAL A 36 -10.47 0.76 5.20
N LEU A 37 -10.16 -0.49 5.56
CA LEU A 37 -11.16 -1.51 5.90
C LEU A 37 -11.45 -1.63 7.41
N SER A 38 -10.54 -1.17 8.28
CA SER A 38 -10.61 -1.36 9.73
C SER A 38 -10.31 -0.05 10.49
N GLY A 39 -10.52 -0.06 11.81
CA GLY A 39 -10.23 1.08 12.69
C GLY A 39 -8.86 1.01 13.37
N SER A 40 -7.91 0.20 12.86
CA SER A 40 -6.59 0.04 13.49
C SER A 40 -5.71 1.29 13.36
N MET A 41 -6.06 2.19 12.43
CA MET A 41 -5.35 3.44 12.16
C MET A 41 -6.05 4.66 12.76
N GLU A 42 -7.08 4.50 13.58
CA GLU A 42 -7.69 5.63 14.28
C GLU A 42 -6.70 6.24 15.29
N PRO A 43 -6.61 7.58 15.41
CA PRO A 43 -7.44 8.61 14.78
C PRO A 43 -6.94 9.12 13.41
N ALA A 44 -5.80 8.62 12.91
CA ALA A 44 -5.20 9.13 11.68
C ALA A 44 -6.05 8.82 10.44
N PHE A 45 -6.62 7.61 10.37
CA PHE A 45 -7.53 7.18 9.31
C PHE A 45 -8.75 6.48 9.88
N HIS A 46 -9.88 6.68 9.21
CA HIS A 46 -11.15 6.07 9.53
C HIS A 46 -11.56 5.08 8.44
N ARG A 47 -12.46 4.16 8.80
CA ARG A 47 -13.02 3.19 7.83
C ARG A 47 -13.72 3.93 6.69
N GLY A 48 -13.39 3.54 5.46
CA GLY A 48 -13.91 4.17 4.25
C GLY A 48 -13.02 5.27 3.66
N ASP A 49 -11.96 5.68 4.36
CA ASP A 49 -10.99 6.63 3.80
C ASP A 49 -10.30 6.04 2.56
N LEU A 50 -10.14 6.87 1.54
CA LEU A 50 -9.39 6.55 0.33
C LEU A 50 -7.95 7.03 0.48
N LEU A 51 -7.01 6.11 0.31
CA LEU A 51 -5.59 6.40 0.36
C LEU A 51 -5.00 6.34 -1.04
N PHE A 52 -4.23 7.37 -1.39
CA PHE A 52 -3.43 7.39 -2.61
C PHE A 52 -2.02 6.89 -2.30
N LEU A 53 -1.59 5.87 -3.01
CA LEU A 53 -0.32 5.19 -2.78
C LEU A 53 0.69 5.53 -3.87
N THR A 54 1.91 5.80 -3.43
CA THR A 54 3.10 5.96 -4.28
C THR A 54 4.18 5.02 -3.76
N ASN A 55 4.87 4.34 -4.67
CA ASN A 55 5.95 3.43 -4.34
C ASN A 55 7.20 3.77 -5.14
N PHE A 56 7.91 4.82 -4.71
CA PHE A 56 9.16 5.25 -5.34
C PHE A 56 10.36 4.55 -4.68
N HIS A 57 11.20 3.93 -5.51
CA HIS A 57 12.37 3.18 -5.04
C HIS A 57 13.39 4.04 -4.29
N ASP A 58 13.47 5.33 -4.59
CA ASP A 58 14.45 6.24 -3.99
C ASP A 58 13.95 6.92 -2.71
N ASP A 59 12.67 6.74 -2.35
CA ASP A 59 12.12 7.37 -1.14
C ASP A 59 12.54 6.59 0.12
N PRO A 60 13.29 7.20 1.05
CA PRO A 60 13.73 6.54 2.27
C PRO A 60 12.57 6.40 3.25
N ILE A 61 12.34 5.18 3.74
CA ILE A 61 11.33 4.92 4.78
C ILE A 61 11.80 5.54 6.10
N ARG A 62 10.94 6.27 6.79
CA ARG A 62 11.22 6.96 8.07
C ARG A 62 10.27 6.54 9.19
N ALA A 63 10.74 6.64 10.42
CA ALA A 63 9.90 6.40 11.58
C ALA A 63 8.80 7.47 11.62
N GLY A 64 7.56 7.01 11.80
CA GLY A 64 6.36 7.85 11.75
C GLY A 64 5.61 7.81 10.41
N GLU A 65 6.20 7.28 9.34
CA GLU A 65 5.52 7.15 8.05
C GLU A 65 4.46 6.05 8.07
N ILE A 66 3.44 6.21 7.23
CA ILE A 66 2.39 5.21 7.08
C ILE A 66 2.65 4.45 5.79
N VAL A 67 2.81 3.15 5.92
CA VAL A 67 3.17 2.27 4.82
C VAL A 67 2.05 1.26 4.57
N VAL A 68 1.93 0.87 3.31
CA VAL A 68 1.05 -0.22 2.89
C VAL A 68 1.93 -1.37 2.46
N PHE A 69 1.81 -2.51 3.13
CA PHE A 69 2.61 -3.69 2.86
C PHE A 69 1.71 -4.92 2.71
N LYS A 70 2.23 -5.95 2.02
CA LYS A 70 1.50 -7.19 1.81
C LYS A 70 2.27 -8.34 2.43
N VAL A 71 1.68 -8.96 3.45
CA VAL A 71 2.28 -10.15 4.06
C VAL A 71 1.96 -11.38 3.21
N GLU A 72 2.97 -12.22 2.97
CA GLU A 72 2.81 -13.50 2.30
C GLU A 72 1.80 -14.39 3.06
N GLY A 73 0.80 -14.92 2.36
CA GLY A 73 -0.30 -15.67 2.97
C GLY A 73 -1.51 -14.81 3.37
N ARG A 74 -1.48 -13.49 3.14
CA ARG A 74 -2.66 -12.61 3.24
C ARG A 74 -2.96 -11.96 1.91
N ASP A 75 -4.24 -12.01 1.52
CA ASP A 75 -4.71 -11.38 0.28
C ASP A 75 -4.96 -9.88 0.45
N ILE A 76 -5.22 -9.44 1.68
CA ILE A 76 -5.59 -8.06 2.00
C ILE A 76 -4.34 -7.29 2.47
N PRO A 77 -3.96 -6.17 1.83
CA PRO A 77 -2.84 -5.35 2.27
C PRO A 77 -3.13 -4.68 3.62
N ILE A 78 -2.07 -4.41 4.38
CA ILE A 78 -2.15 -3.82 5.72
C ILE A 78 -1.57 -2.41 5.65
N VAL A 79 -2.28 -1.45 6.25
CA VAL A 79 -1.87 -0.04 6.33
C VAL A 79 -1.55 0.28 7.78
N HIS A 80 -0.28 0.47 8.13
CA HIS A 80 0.12 0.79 9.51
C HIS A 80 1.32 1.75 9.55
N ARG A 81 1.55 2.34 10.72
CA ARG A 81 2.64 3.31 10.93
C ARG A 81 3.95 2.61 11.27
N VAL A 82 5.04 3.05 10.67
CA VAL A 82 6.39 2.64 11.02
C VAL A 82 6.75 3.22 12.38
N ILE A 83 6.99 2.36 13.36
CA ILE A 83 7.36 2.76 14.73
C ILE A 83 8.85 2.64 15.02
N LYS A 84 9.57 1.80 14.27
CA LYS A 84 11.01 1.61 14.45
C LYS A 84 11.69 1.23 13.16
N ILE A 85 12.89 1.77 12.97
CA ILE A 85 13.77 1.48 11.84
C ILE A 85 15.09 0.94 12.38
N HIS A 86 15.61 -0.07 11.69
CA HIS A 86 16.97 -0.55 11.80
C HIS A 86 17.63 -0.45 10.43
N GLU A 87 18.60 0.43 10.32
CA GLU A 87 19.49 0.51 9.17
C GLU A 87 20.71 -0.37 9.45
N LYS A 88 21.02 -1.29 8.53
CA LYS A 88 22.25 -2.08 8.60
C LYS A 88 23.35 -1.41 7.78
N GLU A 89 24.62 -1.66 8.13
CA GLU A 89 25.81 -1.10 7.46
C GLU A 89 25.87 -1.38 5.94
N ASN A 90 25.19 -2.42 5.48
CA ASN A 90 25.05 -2.80 4.08
C ASN A 90 23.88 -2.10 3.35
N GLY A 91 23.30 -1.04 3.94
CA GLY A 91 22.22 -0.24 3.35
C GLY A 91 20.83 -0.88 3.41
N ASN A 92 20.72 -2.08 4.01
CA ASN A 92 19.44 -2.76 4.16
C ASN A 92 18.64 -2.18 5.33
N ILE A 93 17.47 -1.64 5.00
CA ILE A 93 16.53 -1.08 5.98
C ILE A 93 15.52 -2.14 6.39
N LYS A 94 15.41 -2.35 7.70
CA LYS A 94 14.39 -3.18 8.34
C LYS A 94 13.50 -2.30 9.19
N PHE A 95 12.19 -2.47 9.10
CA PHE A 95 11.25 -1.65 9.86
C PHE A 95 10.18 -2.48 10.56
N LEU A 96 9.62 -1.89 11.61
CA LEU A 96 8.53 -2.45 12.39
C LEU A 96 7.35 -1.50 12.32
N THR A 97 6.19 -2.05 12.05
CA THR A 97 4.93 -1.33 11.93
C THR A 97 4.00 -1.62 13.10
N LYS A 98 3.07 -0.69 13.34
CA LYS A 98 2.00 -0.82 14.32
C LYS A 98 0.82 0.05 13.89
N GLY A 99 -0.40 -0.45 14.07
CA GLY A 99 -1.61 0.37 13.96
C GLY A 99 -1.68 1.42 15.06
N ASP A 100 -2.07 2.64 14.72
CA ASP A 100 -2.17 3.76 15.66
C ASP A 100 -3.09 3.43 16.86
N ASN A 101 -4.17 2.67 16.62
CA ASN A 101 -5.13 2.24 17.63
C ASN A 101 -4.87 0.84 18.21
N ASN A 102 -3.80 0.15 17.79
CA ASN A 102 -3.48 -1.18 18.31
C ASN A 102 -2.68 -1.08 19.62
N GLU A 103 -2.81 -2.03 20.54
CA GLU A 103 -1.97 -2.08 21.76
C GLU A 103 -0.59 -2.69 21.50
N VAL A 104 -0.52 -3.61 20.53
CA VAL A 104 0.68 -4.39 20.19
C VAL A 104 1.20 -4.04 18.80
N ASP A 105 2.48 -4.35 18.56
CA ASP A 105 3.11 -4.22 17.24
C ASP A 105 2.70 -5.35 16.28
N ASP A 106 3.02 -5.19 15.00
CA ASP A 106 2.55 -6.08 13.94
C ASP A 106 3.36 -7.38 13.79
N ARG A 107 4.29 -7.70 14.71
CA ARG A 107 5.11 -8.92 14.58
C ARG A 107 4.29 -10.20 14.46
N GLY A 108 3.15 -10.25 15.15
CA GLY A 108 2.23 -11.39 15.05
C GLY A 108 1.48 -11.48 13.71
N LEU A 109 1.53 -10.43 12.89
CA LEU A 109 0.91 -10.40 11.57
C LEU A 109 1.86 -10.79 10.45
N TYR A 110 3.18 -10.71 10.69
CA TYR A 110 4.21 -11.06 9.72
C TYR A 110 4.30 -12.57 9.49
N LYS A 111 5.08 -12.98 8.47
CA LYS A 111 5.35 -14.38 8.18
C LYS A 111 6.00 -15.07 9.39
N GLU A 112 5.82 -16.38 9.52
CA GLU A 112 6.48 -17.15 10.58
C GLU A 112 8.00 -16.88 10.60
N ARG A 113 8.53 -16.55 11.79
CA ARG A 113 9.93 -16.18 12.04
C ARG A 113 10.38 -14.84 11.43
N GLN A 114 9.47 -14.03 10.90
CA GLN A 114 9.75 -12.66 10.48
C GLN A 114 9.39 -11.66 11.58
N ASN A 115 10.39 -10.93 12.09
CA ASN A 115 10.19 -9.91 13.13
C ASN A 115 10.26 -8.46 12.59
N TRP A 116 10.64 -8.31 11.31
CA TRP A 116 10.89 -7.03 10.66
C TRP A 116 10.51 -7.12 9.18
N LEU A 117 9.94 -6.05 8.64
CA LEU A 117 9.68 -5.90 7.22
C LEU A 117 10.90 -5.30 6.51
N GLU A 118 11.08 -5.66 5.24
CA GLU A 118 12.04 -5.06 4.31
C GLU A 118 11.28 -4.31 3.22
N LYS A 119 11.94 -3.41 2.48
CA LYS A 119 11.29 -2.57 1.42
C LYS A 119 10.63 -3.38 0.28
N LYS A 120 10.93 -4.67 0.16
CA LYS A 120 10.35 -5.58 -0.83
C LYS A 120 9.01 -6.19 -0.39
N ASP A 121 8.67 -6.09 0.89
CA ASP A 121 7.47 -6.64 1.53
C ASP A 121 6.34 -5.58 1.57
#